data_AF-A0A484MUM2-F1
#
_entry.id   AF-A0A484MUM2-F1
#
_cell.length_a   1.000
_cell.length_b   1.000
_cell.length_c   1.000
_cell.angle_alpha   90.00
_cell.angle_beta   90.00
_cell.angle_gamma   90.00
#
_symmetry.space_group_name_H-M   'P 1'
#
loop_
_entity.id
_entity.type
_entity.pdbx_description
1 polymer ?
#
loop_
_entity_poly.entity_id
_entity_poly.type
_entity_poly.pdbx_seq_one_letter_code
_entity_poly.pdbx_strand_id
1 'polypeptide(L)'
;MGDKLKQKPYVSYDSGSDEEGDDVEDLLPLEKLNLGPQKKLLVLCLGDLLVRRVHVRDRRTVRGFEPDVTHGKFLVFKRPLCTEFMKFCFDRFVVGLWSSARDHNIDAVLSCITGHGNRHKLAFVWAQEECEDSGFYCLEKEEKPIFLKRLEDLWGKKYPITLPWKNGQYSASNTLLIDTEPHVSLLNPVCISPAFL
;
A
#
# COMPACT_ATOMS: atom_id res chain seq x y z
N MET A 1 31.01 49.23 -22.31
CA MET A 1 29.70 48.97 -21.68
C MET A 1 29.34 47.53 -21.96
N GLY A 2 29.33 46.67 -20.94
CA GLY A 2 28.69 45.35 -20.94
C GLY A 2 29.42 44.18 -21.61
N ASP A 3 29.93 43.28 -20.77
CA ASP A 3 30.54 41.98 -21.03
C ASP A 3 29.70 40.99 -21.86
N LYS A 4 30.38 40.02 -22.50
CA LYS A 4 30.43 38.61 -22.01
C LYS A 4 31.35 37.74 -22.87
N LEU A 5 32.49 37.39 -22.28
CA LEU A 5 33.38 36.30 -22.70
C LEU A 5 32.67 34.95 -22.63
N LYS A 6 32.90 34.10 -23.64
CA LYS A 6 33.00 32.64 -23.45
C LYS A 6 34.12 32.09 -24.33
N GLN A 7 35.25 31.77 -23.72
CA GLN A 7 36.24 30.85 -24.27
C GLN A 7 36.00 29.45 -23.67
N LYS A 8 35.93 28.43 -24.53
CA LYS A 8 36.37 27.04 -24.25
C LYS A 8 37.92 27.04 -24.35
N PRO A 9 38.73 26.05 -23.87
CA PRO A 9 38.44 24.60 -23.83
C PRO A 9 39.23 23.73 -22.78
N TYR A 10 38.98 22.39 -22.81
CA TYR A 10 39.93 21.25 -22.69
C TYR A 10 40.73 20.88 -21.39
N VAL A 11 40.30 19.75 -20.76
CA VAL A 11 41.00 18.49 -20.31
C VAL A 11 42.04 18.41 -19.16
N SER A 12 41.67 17.56 -18.16
CA SER A 12 42.33 16.59 -17.24
C SER A 12 43.71 16.78 -16.58
N TYR A 13 43.82 16.46 -15.28
CA TYR A 13 44.45 15.27 -14.62
C TYR A 13 44.37 15.47 -13.07
N ASP A 14 43.58 14.69 -12.34
CA ASP A 14 43.94 13.58 -11.40
C ASP A 14 44.69 13.95 -10.11
N SER A 15 44.09 13.69 -8.93
CA SER A 15 44.64 12.86 -7.83
C SER A 15 43.89 13.08 -6.48
N GLY A 16 43.23 12.02 -6.00
CA GLY A 16 43.19 11.56 -4.60
C GLY A 16 42.57 12.43 -3.49
N SER A 17 41.44 11.98 -2.93
CA SER A 17 41.34 11.52 -1.53
C SER A 17 39.91 11.06 -1.23
N ASP A 18 39.80 9.84 -0.71
CA ASP A 18 38.58 9.18 -0.26
C ASP A 18 37.80 10.04 0.74
N GLU A 19 36.51 10.29 0.48
CA GLU A 19 35.48 10.36 1.53
C GLU A 19 34.15 9.84 0.93
N GLU A 20 33.89 8.55 1.15
CA GLU A 20 32.53 8.00 1.11
C GLU A 20 31.74 8.66 2.24
N GLY A 21 31.00 9.71 1.91
CA GLY A 21 29.97 10.30 2.76
C GLY A 21 28.73 9.40 2.74
N ASP A 22 28.67 8.51 3.72
CA ASP A 22 27.59 7.57 3.98
C ASP A 22 26.36 8.33 4.53
N ASP A 23 25.60 9.02 3.66
CA ASP A 23 24.36 9.73 4.01
C ASP A 23 23.16 8.76 4.24
N VAL A 24 23.39 7.61 4.88
CA VAL A 24 22.35 6.63 5.24
C VAL A 24 21.97 6.74 6.74
N GLU A 25 22.50 7.74 7.43
CA GLU A 25 22.55 7.80 8.90
C GLU A 25 21.36 8.47 9.60
N ASP A 26 20.14 8.40 9.04
CA ASP A 26 18.94 8.94 9.72
C ASP A 26 17.71 8.02 9.68
N LEU A 27 17.85 6.77 9.25
CA LEU A 27 16.79 5.77 9.45
C LEU A 27 16.85 5.30 10.90
N LEU A 28 15.94 5.81 11.75
CA LEU A 28 15.70 5.28 13.09
C LEU A 28 15.65 3.76 13.02
N PRO A 29 16.51 3.02 13.75
CA PRO A 29 16.54 1.58 13.70
C PRO A 29 15.14 1.05 13.97
N LEU A 30 14.55 0.37 12.98
CA LEU A 30 13.17 -0.07 13.05
C LEU A 30 12.95 -0.94 14.30
N GLU A 31 13.97 -1.66 14.75
CA GLU A 31 14.00 -2.50 15.94
C GLU A 31 13.78 -1.72 17.25
N LYS A 32 14.04 -0.40 17.26
CA LYS A 32 13.91 0.47 18.43
C LYS A 32 12.55 1.19 18.49
N LEU A 33 11.68 1.03 17.50
CA LEU A 33 10.33 1.59 17.50
C LEU A 33 9.42 0.85 18.49
N ASN A 34 9.23 1.43 19.68
CA ASN A 34 8.25 0.95 20.65
C ASN A 34 6.86 1.51 20.34
N LEU A 35 5.97 0.68 19.80
CA LEU A 35 4.58 1.06 19.45
C LEU A 35 3.60 1.04 20.64
N GLY A 36 4.11 0.87 21.87
CA GLY A 36 3.32 0.70 23.07
C GLY A 36 2.80 -0.73 23.26
N PRO A 37 2.05 -1.00 24.35
CA PRO A 37 1.63 -2.36 24.71
C PRO A 37 0.58 -2.96 23.78
N GLN A 38 -0.09 -2.14 22.95
CA GLN A 38 -1.17 -2.58 22.09
C GLN A 38 -0.87 -2.25 20.62
N LYS A 39 -0.95 -3.27 19.76
CA LYS A 39 -0.79 -3.12 18.32
C LYS A 39 -1.88 -2.22 17.73
N LYS A 40 -1.47 -1.20 16.98
CA LYS A 40 -2.34 -0.34 16.16
C LYS A 40 -2.93 -1.14 14.99
N LEU A 41 -4.03 -0.67 14.42
CA LEU A 41 -4.68 -1.26 13.26
C LEU A 41 -4.10 -0.65 11.98
N LEU A 42 -3.59 -1.51 11.09
CA LEU A 42 -3.11 -1.15 9.77
C LEU A 42 -4.01 -1.79 8.72
N VAL A 43 -4.64 -0.95 7.91
CA VAL A 43 -5.50 -1.36 6.79
C VAL A 43 -4.77 -1.06 5.50
N LEU A 44 -4.55 -2.08 4.68
CA LEU A 44 -3.81 -1.96 3.43
C LEU A 44 -4.73 -2.25 2.24
N CYS A 45 -4.61 -1.44 1.18
CA CYS A 45 -5.20 -1.80 -0.09
C CYS A 45 -4.38 -2.90 -0.78
N LEU A 46 -5.04 -3.70 -1.62
CA LEU A 46 -4.40 -4.78 -2.36
C LEU A 46 -3.76 -4.27 -3.66
N GLY A 47 -4.58 -3.64 -4.50
CA GLY A 47 -4.21 -3.19 -5.84
C GLY A 47 -3.23 -2.03 -5.79
N ASP A 48 -2.20 -2.11 -6.62
CA ASP A 48 -1.14 -1.12 -6.85
C ASP A 48 -0.28 -0.76 -5.61
N LEU A 49 -0.67 -1.22 -4.41
CA LEU A 49 0.15 -1.17 -3.20
C LEU A 49 0.94 -2.46 -2.98
N LEU A 50 0.27 -3.62 -2.95
CA LEU A 50 0.88 -4.93 -2.67
C LEU A 50 1.06 -5.76 -3.95
N VAL A 51 0.11 -5.66 -4.87
CA VAL A 51 0.17 -6.32 -6.17
C VAL A 51 -0.30 -5.41 -7.28
N ARG A 52 0.27 -5.58 -8.47
CA ARG A 52 -0.29 -5.01 -9.70
C ARG A 52 -1.10 -6.08 -10.42
N ARG A 53 -2.36 -5.78 -10.75
CA ARG A 53 -3.24 -6.70 -11.46
C ARG A 53 -3.53 -6.17 -12.86
N VAL A 54 -3.28 -7.00 -13.86
CA VAL A 54 -3.44 -6.64 -15.28
C VAL A 54 -4.40 -7.60 -15.93
N HIS A 55 -5.44 -7.07 -16.60
CA HIS A 55 -6.35 -7.92 -17.36
C HIS A 55 -5.63 -8.48 -18.58
N VAL A 56 -5.93 -9.72 -18.99
CA VAL A 56 -5.25 -10.39 -20.11
C VAL A 56 -5.37 -9.64 -21.45
N ARG A 57 -6.40 -8.81 -21.62
CA ARG A 57 -6.53 -7.89 -22.78
C ARG A 57 -5.40 -6.87 -22.84
N ASP A 58 -4.87 -6.49 -21.68
CA ASP A 58 -3.83 -5.48 -21.51
C ASP A 58 -2.43 -6.10 -21.33
N ARG A 59 -2.26 -7.40 -21.61
CA ARG A 59 -0.99 -8.15 -21.46
C ARG A 59 0.20 -7.48 -22.16
N ARG A 60 -0.06 -6.68 -23.20
CA ARG A 60 0.96 -5.88 -23.90
C ARG A 60 1.71 -4.93 -22.96
N THR A 61 1.06 -4.42 -21.92
CA THR A 61 1.64 -3.50 -20.92
C THR A 61 2.66 -4.15 -19.99
N VAL A 62 2.69 -5.49 -19.94
CA VAL A 62 3.56 -6.31 -19.06
C VAL A 62 4.38 -7.30 -19.87
N ARG A 63 4.67 -6.98 -21.13
CA ARG A 63 5.48 -7.84 -21.99
C ARG A 63 6.89 -7.98 -21.41
N GLY A 64 7.36 -9.21 -21.27
CA GLY A 64 8.68 -9.53 -20.71
C GLY A 64 8.68 -9.80 -19.20
N PHE A 65 7.53 -9.69 -18.53
CA PHE A 65 7.37 -10.07 -17.14
C PHE A 65 6.51 -11.33 -17.03
N GLU A 66 6.96 -12.28 -16.21
CA GLU A 66 6.16 -13.44 -15.83
C GLU A 66 5.29 -13.07 -14.61
N PRO A 67 3.99 -13.40 -14.63
CA PRO A 67 3.11 -13.15 -13.49
C PRO A 67 3.39 -14.13 -12.36
N ASP A 68 3.36 -13.67 -11.11
CA ASP A 68 3.44 -14.53 -9.93
C ASP A 68 2.21 -15.45 -9.81
N VAL A 69 1.03 -14.92 -10.16
CA VAL A 69 -0.24 -15.67 -10.13
C VAL A 69 -1.06 -15.31 -11.36
N THR A 70 -1.64 -16.32 -12.00
CA THR A 70 -2.70 -16.13 -12.99
C THR A 70 -4.01 -16.62 -12.41
N HIS A 71 -5.02 -15.74 -12.38
CA HIS A 71 -6.34 -16.07 -11.87
C HIS A 71 -7.44 -15.55 -12.81
N GLY A 72 -8.20 -16.47 -13.40
CA GLY A 72 -9.22 -16.15 -14.41
C GLY A 72 -8.62 -15.36 -15.58
N LYS A 73 -9.15 -14.16 -15.84
CA LYS A 73 -8.70 -13.25 -16.91
C LYS A 73 -7.66 -12.22 -16.44
N PHE A 74 -7.00 -12.45 -15.31
CA PHE A 74 -6.08 -11.49 -14.73
C PHE A 74 -4.72 -12.12 -14.41
N LEU A 75 -3.69 -11.35 -14.76
CA LEU A 75 -2.28 -11.58 -14.45
C LEU A 75 -1.95 -10.75 -13.21
N VAL A 76 -1.38 -11.36 -12.19
CA VAL A 76 -1.04 -10.70 -10.92
C VAL A 76 0.47 -10.71 -10.74
N PHE A 77 1.01 -9.52 -10.51
CA PHE A 77 2.44 -9.28 -10.27
C PHE A 77 2.61 -8.79 -8.84
N LYS A 78 3.33 -9.53 -8.03
CA LYS A 78 3.63 -9.20 -6.65
C LYS A 78 4.66 -8.06 -6.61
N ARG A 79 4.44 -7.07 -5.75
CA ARG A 79 5.43 -6.00 -5.56
C ARG A 79 6.72 -6.57 -4.95
N PRO A 80 7.92 -6.14 -5.39
CA PRO A 80 9.16 -6.54 -4.75
C PRO A 80 9.12 -6.34 -3.24
N LEU A 81 9.66 -7.30 -2.48
CA LEU A 81 9.69 -7.32 -1.00
C LEU A 81 8.30 -7.34 -0.32
N CYS A 82 7.21 -7.60 -1.06
CA CYS A 82 5.86 -7.58 -0.50
C CYS A 82 5.68 -8.60 0.64
N THR A 83 6.28 -9.78 0.55
CA THR A 83 6.13 -10.82 1.58
C THR A 83 6.85 -10.42 2.88
N GLU A 84 8.03 -9.81 2.75
CA GLU A 84 8.86 -9.27 3.83
C GLU A 84 8.17 -8.09 4.49
N PHE A 85 7.59 -7.19 3.68
CA PHE A 85 6.75 -6.08 4.16
C PHE A 85 5.54 -6.59 4.96
N MET A 86 4.82 -7.60 4.44
CA MET A 86 3.69 -8.18 5.16
C MET A 86 4.11 -8.81 6.50
N LYS A 87 5.24 -9.52 6.54
CA LYS A 87 5.80 -10.06 7.79
C LYS A 87 6.08 -8.94 8.80
N PHE A 88 6.77 -7.88 8.36
CA PHE A 88 7.01 -6.69 9.17
C PHE A 88 5.71 -6.09 9.72
N CYS A 89 4.68 -5.96 8.88
CA CYS A 89 3.38 -5.45 9.28
C CYS A 89 2.73 -6.35 10.35
N PHE A 90 2.74 -7.67 10.17
CA PHE A 90 2.16 -8.61 11.13
C PHE A 90 2.86 -8.57 12.50
N ASP A 91 4.17 -8.37 12.51
CA ASP A 91 4.95 -8.32 13.75
C ASP A 91 4.59 -7.10 14.60
N ARG A 92 4.11 -6.01 13.98
CA ARG A 92 3.93 -4.70 14.63
C ARG A 92 2.50 -4.19 14.72
N PHE A 93 1.63 -4.66 13.83
CA PHE A 93 0.26 -4.18 13.70
C PHE A 93 -0.74 -5.32 13.71
N VAL A 94 -1.98 -5.01 14.04
CA VAL A 94 -3.11 -5.81 13.61
C VAL A 94 -3.39 -5.41 12.16
N VAL A 95 -3.33 -6.37 11.24
CA VAL A 95 -3.35 -6.07 9.80
C VAL A 95 -4.66 -6.53 9.19
N GLY A 96 -5.33 -5.64 8.48
CA GLY A 96 -6.48 -5.93 7.64
C GLY A 96 -6.21 -5.57 6.18
N LEU A 97 -6.84 -6.29 5.26
CA LEU A 97 -6.83 -5.95 3.84
C LEU A 97 -8.21 -5.42 3.45
N TRP A 98 -8.24 -4.33 2.70
CA TRP A 98 -9.48 -3.78 2.17
C TRP A 98 -9.31 -3.42 0.70
N SER A 99 -9.96 -4.19 -0.16
CA SER A 99 -9.86 -4.10 -1.61
C SER A 99 -11.10 -3.45 -2.21
N SER A 100 -10.93 -2.66 -3.27
CA SER A 100 -12.05 -2.19 -4.10
C SER A 100 -12.40 -3.18 -5.21
N ALA A 101 -11.77 -4.36 -5.23
CA ALA A 101 -12.04 -5.44 -6.18
C ALA A 101 -12.98 -6.49 -5.59
N ARG A 102 -13.74 -7.18 -6.45
CA ARG A 102 -14.65 -8.27 -6.07
C ARG A 102 -13.92 -9.45 -5.42
N ASP A 103 -14.57 -10.07 -4.45
CA ASP A 103 -14.03 -11.10 -3.55
C ASP A 103 -13.33 -12.29 -4.24
N HIS A 104 -13.93 -12.86 -5.29
CA HIS A 104 -13.35 -14.01 -6.01
C HIS A 104 -11.94 -13.76 -6.58
N ASN A 105 -11.51 -12.50 -6.71
CA ASN A 105 -10.18 -12.15 -7.20
C ASN A 105 -9.11 -12.06 -6.11
N ILE A 106 -9.52 -12.08 -4.83
CA ILE A 106 -8.64 -11.78 -3.70
C ILE A 106 -7.94 -13.06 -3.22
N ASP A 107 -8.67 -14.16 -3.10
CA ASP A 107 -8.15 -15.41 -2.53
C ASP A 107 -6.87 -15.93 -3.19
N ALA A 108 -6.82 -15.90 -4.52
CA ALA A 108 -5.64 -16.34 -5.27
C ALA A 108 -4.40 -15.46 -5.00
N VAL A 109 -4.62 -14.19 -4.66
CA VAL A 109 -3.56 -13.20 -4.38
C VAL A 109 -3.05 -13.32 -2.95
N LEU A 110 -3.92 -13.67 -1.99
CA LEU A 110 -3.57 -13.70 -0.56
C LEU A 110 -2.37 -14.59 -0.26
N SER A 111 -2.32 -15.78 -0.85
CA SER A 111 -1.21 -16.72 -0.65
C SER A 111 0.13 -16.15 -1.16
N CYS A 112 0.08 -15.40 -2.27
CA CYS A 112 1.24 -14.79 -2.90
C CYS A 112 1.83 -13.67 -2.02
N ILE A 113 0.98 -12.82 -1.42
CA ILE A 113 1.43 -11.66 -0.64
C ILE A 113 1.76 -11.98 0.82
N THR A 114 1.00 -12.85 1.47
CA THR A 114 1.21 -13.16 2.90
C THR A 114 2.36 -14.13 3.13
N GLY A 115 2.71 -14.90 2.11
CA GLY A 115 3.65 -16.01 2.23
C GLY A 115 3.03 -17.22 2.94
N HIS A 116 3.72 -18.36 2.85
CA HIS A 116 3.21 -19.63 3.38
C HIS A 116 2.92 -19.55 4.89
N GLY A 117 1.73 -19.98 5.28
CA GLY A 117 1.33 -20.10 6.68
C GLY A 117 0.97 -18.80 7.40
N ASN A 118 1.11 -17.61 6.81
CA ASN A 118 0.81 -16.34 7.49
C ASN A 118 -0.61 -15.80 7.24
N ARG A 119 -1.41 -16.41 6.37
CA ARG A 119 -2.76 -15.93 6.04
C ARG A 119 -3.65 -15.74 7.27
N HIS A 120 -3.52 -16.62 8.28
CA HIS A 120 -4.29 -16.55 9.54
C HIS A 120 -3.96 -15.32 10.41
N LYS A 121 -2.86 -14.60 10.12
CA LYS A 121 -2.48 -13.37 10.84
C LYS A 121 -3.26 -12.14 10.36
N LEU A 122 -3.96 -12.24 9.24
CA LEU A 122 -4.88 -11.21 8.78
C LEU A 122 -6.10 -11.18 9.69
N ALA A 123 -6.40 -10.00 10.24
CA ALA A 123 -7.56 -9.81 11.09
C ALA A 123 -8.88 -9.79 10.30
N PHE A 124 -8.81 -9.31 9.06
CA PHE A 124 -9.91 -9.37 8.09
C PHE A 124 -9.38 -9.22 6.66
N VAL A 125 -10.19 -9.65 5.71
CA VAL A 125 -10.04 -9.38 4.28
C VAL A 125 -11.39 -8.91 3.77
N TRP A 126 -11.45 -7.66 3.35
CA TRP A 126 -12.63 -7.02 2.80
C TRP A 126 -12.45 -6.74 1.32
N ALA A 127 -13.55 -6.85 0.60
CA ALA A 127 -13.67 -6.70 -0.82
C ALA A 127 -14.54 -5.47 -1.14
N GLN A 128 -14.91 -5.37 -2.41
CA GLN A 128 -15.74 -4.28 -2.92
C GLN A 128 -17.07 -4.16 -2.17
N GLU A 129 -17.62 -5.28 -1.70
CA GLU A 129 -18.89 -5.39 -1.01
C GLU A 129 -18.91 -4.63 0.33
N GLU A 130 -17.74 -4.45 0.95
CA GLU A 130 -17.57 -3.63 2.14
C GLU A 130 -17.22 -2.17 1.84
N CYS A 131 -17.12 -1.76 0.57
CA CYS A 131 -16.96 -0.36 0.21
C CYS A 131 -18.31 0.38 0.16
N GLU A 132 -18.27 1.70 0.32
CA GLU A 132 -19.40 2.59 0.05
C GLU A 132 -19.35 3.04 -1.41
N ASP A 133 -20.41 2.74 -2.16
CA ASP A 133 -20.57 3.23 -3.53
C ASP A 133 -20.92 4.72 -3.50
N SER A 134 -20.07 5.55 -4.11
CA SER A 134 -20.32 6.99 -4.19
C SER A 134 -21.44 7.35 -5.15
N GLY A 135 -21.84 6.44 -6.06
CA GLY A 135 -22.73 6.70 -7.18
C GLY A 135 -22.07 7.41 -8.36
N PHE A 136 -20.77 7.70 -8.27
CA PHE A 136 -19.99 8.37 -9.31
C PHE A 136 -18.96 7.42 -9.95
N TYR A 137 -18.47 7.80 -11.12
CA TYR A 137 -17.49 7.06 -11.90
C TYR A 137 -16.22 7.88 -12.13
N CYS A 138 -15.09 7.21 -12.32
CA CYS A 138 -13.82 7.86 -12.64
C CYS A 138 -13.90 8.57 -14.00
N LEU A 139 -13.37 9.80 -14.07
CA LEU A 139 -13.33 10.60 -15.30
C LEU A 139 -12.49 9.95 -16.41
N GLU A 140 -11.38 9.30 -16.04
CA GLU A 140 -10.47 8.65 -16.99
C GLU A 140 -11.01 7.31 -17.51
N LYS A 141 -11.95 6.71 -16.77
CA LYS A 141 -12.53 5.41 -17.08
C LYS A 141 -13.98 5.38 -16.60
N GLU A 142 -14.88 5.78 -17.49
CA GLU A 142 -16.31 5.96 -17.21
C GLU A 142 -17.01 4.69 -16.70
N GLU A 143 -16.46 3.51 -16.98
CA GLU A 143 -16.98 2.23 -16.46
C GLU A 143 -16.45 1.87 -15.05
N LYS A 144 -15.52 2.65 -14.49
CA LYS A 144 -14.92 2.39 -13.17
C LYS A 144 -15.67 3.19 -12.10
N PRO A 145 -16.51 2.54 -11.26
CA PRO A 145 -17.17 3.21 -10.15
C PRO A 145 -16.15 3.68 -9.10
N ILE A 146 -16.49 4.76 -8.40
CA ILE A 146 -15.72 5.32 -7.30
C ILE A 146 -16.26 4.72 -5.99
N PHE A 147 -15.40 3.96 -5.32
CA PHE A 147 -15.67 3.34 -4.03
C PHE A 147 -14.94 4.07 -2.91
N LEU A 148 -15.63 4.28 -1.79
CA LEU A 148 -15.13 4.93 -0.59
C LEU A 148 -14.96 3.90 0.52
N LYS A 149 -13.95 4.07 1.39
CA LYS A 149 -13.67 3.16 2.51
C LYS A 149 -13.87 3.89 3.82
N ARG A 150 -15.05 3.76 4.40
CA ARG A 150 -15.42 4.46 5.64
C ARG A 150 -14.90 3.70 6.86
N LEU A 151 -13.86 4.19 7.52
CA LEU A 151 -13.28 3.52 8.71
C LEU A 151 -14.26 3.42 9.88
N GLU A 152 -15.28 4.28 9.96
CA GLU A 152 -16.35 4.15 10.96
C GLU A 152 -17.11 2.83 10.83
N ASP A 153 -17.31 2.33 9.60
CA ASP A 153 -17.96 1.04 9.37
C ASP A 153 -17.09 -0.13 9.89
N LEU A 154 -15.77 0.03 9.85
CA LEU A 154 -14.78 -0.89 10.42
C LEU A 154 -14.79 -0.89 11.94
N TRP A 155 -14.76 0.29 12.55
CA TRP A 155 -14.78 0.42 14.01
C TRP A 155 -16.13 0.00 14.61
N GLY A 156 -17.22 0.33 13.91
CA GLY A 156 -18.59 -0.04 14.23
C GLY A 156 -18.94 -1.50 13.90
N LYS A 157 -18.04 -2.23 13.23
CA LYS A 157 -18.22 -3.63 12.82
C LYS A 157 -19.53 -3.86 12.05
N LYS A 158 -19.81 -2.99 11.08
CA LYS A 158 -21.05 -2.98 10.30
C LYS A 158 -21.31 -4.30 9.54
N TYR A 159 -20.24 -4.95 9.09
CA TYR A 159 -20.30 -6.13 8.22
C TYR A 159 -20.28 -7.44 9.01
N PRO A 160 -20.86 -8.54 8.48
CA PRO A 160 -21.12 -9.78 9.23
C PRO A 160 -19.86 -10.56 9.65
N ILE A 161 -18.68 -10.23 9.11
CA ILE A 161 -17.41 -10.83 9.55
C ILE A 161 -17.15 -10.47 11.01
N THR A 162 -17.00 -11.49 11.86
CA THR A 162 -16.66 -11.29 13.27
C THR A 162 -15.21 -10.80 13.37
N LEU A 163 -15.06 -9.49 13.57
CA LEU A 163 -13.75 -8.86 13.75
C LEU A 163 -13.19 -9.22 15.15
N PRO A 164 -11.89 -9.56 15.27
CA PRO A 164 -11.32 -10.20 16.46
C PRO A 164 -11.11 -9.27 17.67
N TRP A 165 -11.40 -7.97 17.53
CA TRP A 165 -11.21 -6.97 18.60
C TRP A 165 -12.50 -6.64 19.34
N LYS A 166 -12.40 -5.97 20.50
CA LYS A 166 -13.56 -5.48 21.25
C LYS A 166 -14.08 -4.15 20.68
N ASN A 167 -15.35 -3.83 20.91
CA ASN A 167 -15.90 -2.54 20.50
C ASN A 167 -15.12 -1.39 21.18
N GLY A 168 -14.83 -0.34 20.42
CA GLY A 168 -14.02 0.80 20.89
C GLY A 168 -12.50 0.55 20.98
N GLN A 169 -12.01 -0.65 20.64
CA GLN A 169 -10.58 -0.94 20.64
C GLN A 169 -9.81 -0.16 19.56
N TYR A 170 -10.45 0.11 18.43
CA TYR A 170 -9.87 0.89 17.33
C TYR A 170 -10.73 2.10 17.00
N SER A 171 -10.06 3.19 16.64
CA SER A 171 -10.63 4.48 16.26
C SER A 171 -9.64 5.23 15.36
N ALA A 172 -9.95 6.48 15.03
CA ALA A 172 -9.08 7.34 14.23
C ALA A 172 -7.67 7.53 14.83
N SER A 173 -7.52 7.47 16.16
CA SER A 173 -6.23 7.72 16.82
C SER A 173 -5.24 6.56 16.74
N ASN A 174 -5.70 5.36 16.37
CA ASN A 174 -4.87 4.15 16.35
C ASN A 174 -5.13 3.24 15.12
N THR A 175 -5.74 3.79 14.07
CA THR A 175 -5.96 3.12 12.78
C THR A 175 -5.31 3.90 11.66
N LEU A 176 -4.56 3.22 10.80
CA LEU A 176 -4.01 3.79 9.57
C LEU A 176 -4.54 3.03 8.36
N LEU A 177 -5.12 3.75 7.40
CA LEU A 177 -5.47 3.24 6.08
C LEU A 177 -4.42 3.69 5.06
N ILE A 178 -3.78 2.74 4.38
CA ILE A 178 -2.87 3.01 3.27
C ILE A 178 -3.55 2.54 1.98
N ASP A 179 -3.79 3.48 1.10
CA ASP A 179 -4.37 3.24 -0.21
C ASP A 179 -3.67 4.10 -1.27
N THR A 180 -3.69 3.64 -2.51
CA THR A 180 -3.10 4.31 -3.67
C THR A 180 -4.08 5.29 -4.31
N GLU A 181 -5.38 5.14 -4.06
CA GLU A 181 -6.42 5.99 -4.66
C GLU A 181 -6.84 7.11 -3.70
N PRO A 182 -6.64 8.40 -4.04
CA PRO A 182 -6.86 9.50 -3.09
C PRO A 182 -8.32 9.66 -2.66
N HIS A 183 -9.27 9.24 -3.49
CA HIS A 183 -10.70 9.38 -3.20
C HIS A 183 -11.20 8.41 -2.12
N VAL A 184 -10.53 7.28 -1.90
CA VAL A 184 -11.04 6.23 -1.00
C VAL A 184 -11.12 6.69 0.46
N SER A 185 -10.34 7.70 0.83
CA SER A 185 -10.25 8.23 2.18
C SER A 185 -11.06 9.51 2.40
N LEU A 186 -11.88 9.94 1.44
CA LEU A 186 -12.64 11.19 1.53
C LEU A 186 -13.59 11.26 2.73
N LEU A 187 -14.03 10.10 3.25
CA LEU A 187 -14.91 9.99 4.42
C LEU A 187 -14.15 9.84 5.74
N ASN A 188 -12.81 9.82 5.71
CA ASN A 188 -11.99 9.57 6.88
C ASN A 188 -11.31 10.86 7.34
N PRO A 189 -11.10 11.07 8.65
CA PRO A 189 -10.29 12.16 9.13
C PRO A 189 -8.89 12.09 8.52
N VAL A 190 -8.35 13.26 8.18
CA VAL A 190 -7.06 13.34 7.50
C VAL A 190 -5.97 12.77 8.42
N CYS A 191 -5.37 11.65 8.01
CA CYS A 191 -4.16 11.13 8.64
C CYS A 191 -2.94 11.93 8.16
N ILE A 192 -2.90 13.24 8.43
CA ILE A 192 -1.63 13.98 8.39
C ILE A 192 -0.91 13.61 9.68
N SER A 193 0.07 12.71 9.59
CA SER A 193 1.15 12.73 10.59
C SER A 193 1.85 14.08 10.45
N PRO A 194 2.02 14.87 11.52
CA PRO A 194 2.79 16.12 11.47
C PRO A 194 4.24 15.95 10.99
N ALA A 195 4.72 14.71 10.87
CA ALA A 195 6.10 14.37 10.50
C ALA A 195 6.41 14.43 8.98
N PHE A 196 5.50 14.93 8.15
CA PHE A 196 5.71 15.08 6.70
C PHE A 196 5.50 16.52 6.18
N LEU A 197 5.64 17.52 7.05
CA LEU A 197 5.84 18.93 6.67
C LEU A 197 7.16 19.45 7.25
#